data_AF-A0A087U0Q4-F1
#
_entry.id   AF-A0A087U0Q4-F1
#
_cell.length_a   1.000
_cell.length_b   1.000
_cell.length_c   1.000
_cell.angle_alpha   90.00
_cell.angle_beta   90.00
_cell.angle_gamma   90.00
#
_symmetry.space_group_name_H-M   'P 1'
#
loop_
_entity.id
_entity.type
_entity.pdbx_description
1 polymer ?
#
loop_
_entity_poly.entity_id
_entity_poly.type
_entity_poly.pdbx_seq_one_letter_code
_entity_poly.pdbx_strand_id
1 'polypeptide(L)'
;MDFEDILNDVGSFGLYQKILLMVILVPAFILTPWFSLNIIFLSNTPDHWCYVPEVAHSNLSMEFQKLLIRPPSDKFCTRYDVNYSQILQSGNWSVNPDWPTTECDHGWQYDKTNYDATAS
;
A
#
# COMPACT_ATOMS: atom_id res chain seq x y z
N MET A 1 -33.09 42.24 -20.50
CA MET A 1 -31.66 42.29 -20.85
C MET A 1 -31.04 41.12 -20.12
N ASP A 2 -30.97 39.99 -20.82
CA ASP A 2 -30.51 38.74 -20.23
C ASP A 2 -28.98 38.72 -20.20
N PHE A 3 -28.40 37.95 -19.27
CA PHE A 3 -26.94 37.91 -19.06
C PHE A 3 -26.18 37.55 -20.35
N GLU A 4 -26.80 36.76 -21.22
CA GLU A 4 -26.25 36.39 -22.53
C GLU A 4 -26.17 37.56 -23.53
N ASP A 5 -27.11 38.51 -23.50
CA ASP A 5 -27.08 39.70 -24.36
C ASP A 5 -25.92 40.63 -23.96
N ILE A 6 -25.68 40.78 -22.66
CA ILE A 6 -24.56 41.57 -22.13
C ILE A 6 -23.23 40.92 -22.54
N LEU A 7 -23.12 39.60 -22.41
CA LEU A 7 -21.94 38.84 -22.84
C LEU A 7 -21.64 38.95 -24.34
N ASN A 8 -22.67 39.11 -25.17
CA ASN A 8 -22.51 39.31 -26.62
C ASN A 8 -21.98 40.72 -26.95
N ASP A 9 -22.37 41.73 -26.16
CA ASP A 9 -22.02 43.14 -26.36
C ASP A 9 -20.60 43.49 -25.84
N VAL A 10 -20.12 42.85 -24.76
CA VAL A 10 -18.74 43.03 -24.24
C VAL A 10 -17.69 42.19 -25.02
N GLY A 11 -18.15 41.31 -25.93
CA GLY A 11 -17.31 40.45 -26.75
C GLY A 11 -17.20 39.03 -26.21
N SER A 12 -17.61 38.05 -27.03
CA SER A 12 -17.51 36.62 -26.77
C SER A 12 -16.08 36.17 -26.48
N PHE A 13 -15.92 35.31 -25.45
CA PHE A 13 -14.77 34.46 -25.10
C PHE A 13 -13.51 34.68 -25.97
N GLY A 14 -12.87 35.84 -25.77
CA GLY A 14 -11.79 36.32 -26.63
C GLY A 14 -10.52 35.47 -26.50
N LEU A 15 -9.59 35.64 -27.44
CA LEU A 15 -8.30 34.93 -27.43
C LEU A 15 -7.58 35.10 -26.08
N TYR A 16 -7.60 36.31 -25.52
CA TYR A 16 -6.97 36.61 -24.23
C TYR A 16 -7.60 35.85 -23.06
N GLN A 17 -8.94 35.78 -23.02
CA GLN A 17 -9.67 35.07 -21.97
C GLN A 17 -9.41 33.56 -22.04
N LYS A 18 -9.30 33.00 -23.26
CA LYS A 18 -8.89 31.61 -23.52
C LYS A 18 -7.45 31.34 -23.08
N ILE A 19 -6.52 32.24 -23.39
CA ILE A 19 -5.12 32.13 -22.98
C ILE A 19 -4.99 32.19 -21.46
N LEU A 20 -5.67 33.14 -20.80
CA LEU A 20 -5.67 33.27 -19.35
C LEU A 20 -6.20 31.99 -18.67
N LEU A 21 -7.32 31.45 -19.17
CA LEU A 21 -7.88 30.18 -18.70
C LEU A 21 -6.92 29.01 -18.92
N MET A 22 -6.30 28.90 -20.10
CA MET A 22 -5.31 27.86 -20.37
C MET A 22 -4.11 27.94 -19.43
N VAL A 23 -3.56 29.14 -19.21
CA VAL A 23 -2.39 29.35 -18.32
C VAL A 23 -2.72 29.01 -16.87
N ILE A 24 -3.97 29.13 -16.43
CA ILE A 24 -4.37 28.77 -15.06
C ILE A 24 -4.74 27.28 -14.96
N LEU A 25 -5.55 26.79 -15.90
CA LEU A 25 -6.10 25.43 -15.84
C LEU A 25 -5.06 24.38 -16.20
N VAL A 26 -4.23 24.60 -17.23
CA VAL A 26 -3.26 23.59 -17.68
C VAL A 26 -2.26 23.22 -16.57
N PRO A 27 -1.62 24.18 -15.86
CA PRO A 27 -0.76 23.82 -14.74
C PRO A 27 -1.52 23.14 -13.61
N ALA A 28 -2.75 23.58 -13.32
CA ALA A 28 -3.58 22.95 -12.28
C ALA A 28 -3.87 21.47 -12.63
N PHE A 29 -4.25 21.18 -13.87
CA PHE A 29 -4.54 19.82 -14.34
C PHE A 29 -3.29 18.95 -14.48
N ILE A 30 -2.10 19.51 -14.63
CA ILE A 30 -0.85 18.74 -14.71
C ILE A 30 -0.29 18.50 -13.30
N LEU A 31 -0.15 19.56 -12.50
CA LEU A 31 0.51 19.49 -11.19
C LEU A 31 -0.32 18.68 -10.19
N THR A 32 -1.65 18.81 -10.22
CA THR A 32 -2.53 18.10 -9.27
C THR A 32 -2.38 16.58 -9.35
N PRO A 33 -2.58 15.91 -10.52
CA PRO A 33 -2.38 14.47 -10.63
C PRO A 33 -0.92 14.08 -10.44
N TRP A 34 0.04 14.92 -10.82
CA TRP A 34 1.46 14.66 -10.56
C TRP A 34 1.71 14.42 -9.07
N PHE A 35 1.25 15.32 -8.19
CA PHE A 35 1.45 15.13 -6.75
C PHE A 35 0.54 14.05 -6.15
N SER A 36 -0.74 14.04 -6.53
CA SER A 36 -1.72 13.14 -5.90
C SER A 36 -1.53 11.68 -6.29
N LEU A 37 -1.17 11.36 -7.54
CA LEU A 37 -0.92 9.98 -7.96
C LEU A 37 0.33 9.40 -7.29
N ASN A 38 1.40 10.20 -7.14
CA ASN A 38 2.59 9.75 -6.42
C ASN A 38 2.26 9.35 -4.97
N ILE A 39 1.44 10.15 -4.26
CA ILE A 39 1.04 9.84 -2.88
C ILE A 39 0.25 8.52 -2.80
N ILE A 40 -0.63 8.24 -3.77
CA ILE A 40 -1.41 7.00 -3.78
C ILE A 40 -0.49 5.77 -3.86
N PHE A 41 0.55 5.81 -4.71
CA PHE A 41 1.51 4.71 -4.81
C PHE A 41 2.37 4.56 -3.55
N LEU A 42 2.77 5.66 -2.90
CA LEU A 42 3.51 5.59 -1.64
C LEU A 42 2.66 5.11 -0.45
N SER A 43 1.37 5.42 -0.43
CA SER A 43 0.48 5.07 0.68
C SER A 43 0.04 3.61 0.68
N ASN A 44 0.19 2.91 -0.45
CA ASN A 44 -0.27 1.53 -0.55
C ASN A 44 0.85 0.55 -0.19
N THR A 45 0.92 0.17 1.08
CA THR A 45 1.80 -0.91 1.53
C THR A 45 1.06 -2.25 1.48
N PRO A 46 1.59 -3.27 0.77
CA PRO A 46 1.00 -4.60 0.78
C PRO A 46 0.91 -5.17 2.20
N ASP A 47 -0.03 -6.09 2.40
CA ASP A 47 -0.04 -6.91 3.61
C ASP A 47 1.31 -7.64 3.74
N HIS A 48 1.96 -7.53 4.88
CA HIS A 48 3.30 -8.05 5.12
C HIS A 48 3.46 -8.59 6.54
N TRP A 49 4.41 -9.50 6.69
CA TRP A 49 4.77 -10.12 7.97
C TRP A 49 6.29 -10.29 8.05
N CYS A 50 6.82 -10.57 9.24
CA CYS A 50 8.25 -10.81 9.40
C CYS A 50 8.71 -11.96 8.50
N TYR A 51 9.82 -11.77 7.80
CA TYR A 51 10.49 -12.86 7.11
C TYR A 51 11.23 -13.72 8.14
N VAL A 52 10.87 -15.00 8.24
CA VAL A 52 11.51 -15.98 9.12
C VAL A 52 12.09 -17.07 8.22
N PRO A 53 13.43 -17.19 8.10
CA PRO A 53 14.04 -18.08 7.12
C PRO A 53 13.64 -19.55 7.34
N GLU A 54 13.52 -20.01 8.58
CA GLU A 54 13.15 -21.39 8.90
C GLU A 54 11.75 -21.74 8.39
N VAL A 55 10.80 -20.81 8.56
CA VAL A 55 9.41 -20.99 8.15
C VAL A 55 9.25 -20.79 6.64
N ALA A 56 10.00 -19.84 6.06
CA ALA A 56 9.97 -19.58 4.62
C ALA A 56 10.51 -20.75 3.79
N HIS A 57 11.51 -21.50 4.31
CA HIS A 57 12.02 -22.71 3.67
C HIS A 57 11.15 -23.96 3.95
N SER A 58 10.12 -23.85 4.79
CA SER A 58 9.23 -24.96 5.09
C SER A 58 8.16 -25.16 4.01
N ASN A 59 7.67 -26.39 3.83
CA ASN A 59 6.58 -26.71 2.90
C ASN A 59 5.18 -26.35 3.45
N LEU A 60 5.08 -25.35 4.34
CA LEU A 60 3.81 -24.87 4.89
C LEU A 60 3.09 -23.91 3.93
N SER A 61 1.76 -23.90 3.93
CA SER A 61 1.00 -22.91 3.17
C SER A 61 1.20 -21.51 3.75
N MET A 62 1.11 -20.47 2.90
CA MET A 62 1.31 -19.08 3.32
C MET A 62 0.39 -18.67 4.49
N GLU A 63 -0.85 -19.14 4.50
CA GLU A 63 -1.79 -18.85 5.58
C GLU A 63 -1.36 -19.43 6.93
N PHE A 64 -0.80 -20.65 6.93
CA PHE A 64 -0.24 -21.24 8.14
C PHE A 64 1.03 -20.52 8.60
N GLN A 65 1.89 -20.09 7.67
CA GLN A 65 3.09 -19.31 8.00
C GLN A 65 2.70 -17.97 8.65
N LYS A 66 1.69 -17.27 8.10
CA LYS A 66 1.15 -16.04 8.68
C LYS A 66 0.65 -16.27 10.11
N LEU A 67 -0.18 -17.29 10.34
CA LEU A 67 -0.72 -17.60 11.66
C LEU A 67 0.38 -17.92 12.70
N LEU A 68 1.44 -18.61 12.28
CA LEU A 68 2.53 -19.01 13.16
C LEU A 68 3.44 -17.84 13.57
N ILE A 69 3.64 -16.87 12.66
CA ILE A 69 4.58 -15.77 12.87
C ILE A 69 3.89 -14.56 13.52
N ARG A 70 2.64 -14.27 13.11
CA ARG A 70 1.93 -13.01 13.37
C ARG A 70 1.20 -13.01 14.73
N PRO A 71 1.62 -12.18 15.70
CA PRO A 71 0.87 -12.03 16.93
C PRO A 71 -0.41 -11.18 16.70
N PRO A 72 -1.46 -11.37 17.52
CA PRO A 72 -2.70 -10.61 17.38
C PRO A 72 -2.56 -9.14 17.77
N SER A 73 -1.58 -8.79 18.62
CA SER A 73 -1.35 -7.43 19.09
C SER A 73 -0.75 -6.51 18.03
N ASP A 74 0.22 -7.01 17.25
CA ASP A 74 0.83 -6.27 16.16
C ASP A 74 1.13 -7.22 14.99
N LYS A 75 0.30 -7.09 13.95
CA LYS A 75 0.29 -8.01 12.82
C LYS A 75 1.41 -7.77 11.82
N PHE A 76 1.97 -6.58 11.84
CA PHE A 76 2.91 -6.15 10.83
C PHE A 76 4.30 -6.17 11.42
N CYS A 77 4.54 -5.49 12.55
CA CYS A 77 5.92 -5.16 12.91
C CYS A 77 6.65 -6.19 13.79
N THR A 78 5.94 -7.17 14.32
CA THR A 78 6.49 -8.08 15.33
C THR A 78 6.23 -9.55 15.00
N ARG A 79 7.11 -10.41 15.52
CA ARG A 79 6.96 -11.88 15.51
C ARG A 79 7.04 -12.45 16.91
N TYR A 80 6.60 -13.68 17.08
CA TYR A 80 6.89 -14.43 18.30
C TYR A 80 8.39 -14.71 18.45
N ASP A 81 8.91 -14.51 19.66
CA ASP A 81 10.28 -14.85 20.04
C ASP A 81 10.35 -16.33 20.47
N VAL A 82 10.21 -17.21 19.49
CA VAL A 82 10.20 -18.66 19.68
C VAL A 82 11.15 -19.33 18.70
N ASN A 83 11.62 -20.54 19.07
CA ASN A 83 12.46 -21.32 18.19
C ASN A 83 11.62 -22.00 17.10
N TYR A 84 11.50 -21.35 15.95
CA TYR A 84 10.73 -21.85 14.80
C TYR A 84 11.23 -23.21 14.30
N SER A 85 12.53 -23.49 14.35
CA SER A 85 13.08 -24.79 13.92
C SER A 85 12.51 -25.95 14.75
N GLN A 86 12.38 -25.78 16.07
CA GLN A 86 11.82 -26.80 16.95
C GLN A 86 10.32 -27.01 16.71
N ILE A 87 9.58 -25.93 16.47
CA ILE A 87 8.15 -25.99 16.15
C ILE A 87 7.92 -26.77 14.85
N LEU A 88 8.73 -26.50 13.82
CA LEU A 88 8.66 -27.21 12.54
C LEU A 88 9.03 -28.69 12.68
N GLN A 89 10.05 -29.03 13.48
CA GLN A 89 10.47 -30.42 13.71
C GLN A 89 9.47 -31.22 14.54
N SER A 90 8.86 -30.60 15.55
CA SER A 90 7.87 -31.25 16.41
C SER A 90 6.53 -31.51 15.69
N GLY A 91 6.27 -30.80 14.58
CA GLY A 91 4.98 -30.85 13.88
C GLY A 91 3.81 -30.28 14.70
N ASN A 92 4.10 -29.63 15.84
CA ASN A 92 3.08 -29.02 16.68
C ASN A 92 2.98 -27.53 16.37
N TRP A 93 2.00 -27.16 15.54
CA TRP A 93 1.78 -25.77 15.11
C TRP A 93 0.84 -24.98 16.05
N SER A 94 0.75 -25.38 17.33
CA SER A 94 -0.09 -24.67 18.30
C SER A 94 0.52 -23.31 18.67
N VAL A 95 -0.12 -22.23 18.27
CA VAL A 95 0.29 -20.85 18.62
C VAL A 95 -0.29 -20.48 19.98
N ASN A 96 0.56 -20.04 20.90
CA ASN A 96 0.09 -19.48 22.17
C ASN A 96 0.12 -17.94 22.11
N PRO A 97 -1.02 -17.25 22.33
CA PRO A 97 -1.08 -15.79 22.36
C PRO A 97 -0.19 -15.14 23.42
N ASP A 98 0.16 -15.87 24.48
CA ASP A 98 0.97 -15.37 25.61
C ASP A 98 2.48 -15.47 25.36
N TRP A 99 2.91 -15.92 24.18
CA TRP A 99 4.33 -15.97 23.86
C TRP A 99 4.95 -14.57 23.76
N PRO A 100 6.22 -14.42 24.17
CA PRO A 100 6.93 -13.16 24.01
C PRO A 100 7.02 -12.79 22.52
N THR A 101 6.99 -11.50 22.23
CA THR A 101 7.14 -10.96 20.88
C THR A 101 8.41 -10.13 20.76
N THR A 102 9.01 -10.12 19.57
CA THR A 102 10.20 -9.35 19.22
C THR A 102 10.00 -8.66 17.86
N GLU A 103 10.78 -7.61 17.61
CA GLU A 103 10.83 -6.96 16.29
C GLU A 103 11.42 -7.91 15.24
N CYS A 104 11.03 -7.71 13.98
CA CYS A 104 11.56 -8.50 12.88
C CYS A 104 13.02 -8.14 12.59
N ASP A 105 13.86 -9.17 12.54
CA ASP A 105 15.31 -9.12 12.40
C ASP A 105 15.79 -9.43 10.97
N HIS A 106 15.04 -10.26 10.24
CA HIS A 106 15.41 -10.73 8.90
C HIS A 106 14.61 -10.07 7.76
N GLY A 107 13.93 -8.96 8.03
CA GLY A 107 13.15 -8.21 7.05
C GLY A 107 11.68 -8.66 6.93
N TRP A 108 11.07 -8.40 5.77
CA TRP A 108 9.63 -8.51 5.54
C TRP A 108 9.31 -9.41 4.35
N GLN A 109 8.23 -10.19 4.47
CA GLN A 109 7.60 -10.92 3.38
C GLN A 109 6.24 -10.29 3.06
N TYR A 110 5.95 -10.09 1.77
CA TYR A 110 4.77 -9.38 1.28
C TYR A 110 3.81 -10.32 0.54
N ASP A 111 2.51 -10.10 0.70
CA ASP A 111 1.48 -10.74 -0.09
C ASP A 111 1.43 -10.13 -1.51
N LYS A 112 1.64 -10.95 -2.53
CA LYS A 112 1.70 -10.52 -3.94
C LYS A 112 0.38 -10.69 -4.70
N THR A 113 -0.64 -11.27 -4.08
CA THR A 113 -1.89 -11.69 -4.75
C THR A 113 -2.54 -10.57 -5.58
N ASN A 114 -2.53 -9.33 -5.09
CA ASN A 114 -3.16 -8.19 -5.76
C ASN A 114 -2.20 -7.36 -6.64
N TYR A 115 -0.90 -7.68 -6.63
CA TYR A 115 0.15 -6.87 -7.26
C TYR A 115 0.74 -7.51 -8.51
N ASP A 116 0.51 -8.81 -8.74
CA ASP A 116 0.98 -9.50 -9.94
C ASP A 116 0.33 -8.94 -11.23
N ALA A 117 -0.88 -8.38 -11.15
CA ALA A 117 -1.59 -7.77 -12.29
C ALA A 117 -1.10 -6.35 -12.67
N THR A 118 -0.27 -5.71 -11.84
CA THR A 118 0.27 -4.37 -12.10
C THR A 118 1.67 -4.39 -12.70
N ALA A 119 2.28 -5.58 -12.82
CA ALA A 119 3.64 -5.78 -13.32
C ALA A 119 3.71 -6.28 -14.79
N SER A 120 2.58 -6.39 -15.48
CA SER A 120 2.48 -6.80 -16.89
C SER A 120 2.20 -5.65 -17.84
#